data_AF-A0AAV0IQ57-F1
#
_entry.id   AF-A0AAV0IQ57-F1
#
_cell.length_a   1.000
_cell.length_b   1.000
_cell.length_c   1.000
_cell.angle_alpha   90.00
_cell.angle_beta   90.00
_cell.angle_gamma   90.00
#
_symmetry.space_group_name_H-M   'P 1'
#
loop_
_entity.id
_entity.type
_entity.pdbx_description
1 polymer ?
#
loop_
_entity_poly.entity_id
_entity_poly.type
_entity_poly.pdbx_seq_one_letter_code
_entity_poly.pdbx_strand_id
1 'polypeptide(L)'
;MFGRPTIIAFAPAVSKYVYQKDDEFIVGWPSVELLGPTSLVAVYGPSHTRLRSFLTNAINQPEALRRIASLVQPNIVAELQSWAQTGRVNAYKQVKKVT
;
A
#
# COMPACT_ATOMS: atom_id res chain seq x y z
N MET A 1 -18.78 13.11 -4.22
CA MET A 1 -18.77 11.80 -3.54
C MET A 1 -18.76 12.04 -2.03
N PHE A 2 -19.47 11.23 -1.23
CA PHE A 2 -19.59 11.41 0.23
C PHE A 2 -20.03 12.82 0.68
N GLY A 3 -21.06 13.38 0.04
CA GLY A 3 -21.62 14.69 0.41
C GLY A 3 -20.81 15.91 -0.04
N ARG A 4 -19.73 15.73 -0.82
CA ARG A 4 -18.92 16.82 -1.38
C ARG A 4 -18.96 16.82 -2.92
N PRO A 5 -18.91 18.01 -3.57
CA PRO A 5 -18.59 18.10 -4.99
C PRO A 5 -17.27 17.38 -5.28
N THR A 6 -17.21 16.60 -6.36
CA THR A 6 -16.03 15.78 -6.67
C THR A 6 -15.83 15.69 -8.16
N ILE A 7 -14.57 15.81 -8.57
CA ILE A 7 -14.12 15.63 -9.94
C ILE A 7 -13.43 14.28 -10.02
N ILE A 8 -13.81 13.45 -10.99
CA ILE A 8 -13.14 12.17 -11.26
C ILE A 8 -12.26 12.36 -12.49
N ALA A 9 -10.96 12.13 -12.34
CA ALA A 9 -9.97 12.23 -13.40
C ALA A 9 -9.30 10.88 -13.65
N PHE A 10 -9.00 10.57 -14.91
CA PHE A 10 -8.36 9.31 -15.32
C PHE A 10 -7.26 9.50 -16.37
N ALA A 11 -7.08 10.73 -16.89
CA ALA A 11 -6.06 11.02 -17.89
C ALA A 11 -4.67 11.14 -17.24
N PRO A 12 -3.61 10.51 -17.80
CA PRO A 12 -2.26 10.56 -17.23
C PRO A 12 -1.73 11.98 -17.01
N ALA A 13 -2.05 12.91 -17.91
CA ALA A 13 -1.66 14.32 -17.79
C ALA A 13 -2.26 14.97 -16.54
N VAL A 14 -3.52 14.66 -16.22
CA VAL A 14 -4.20 15.17 -15.02
C VAL A 14 -3.63 14.52 -13.76
N SER A 15 -3.38 13.21 -13.78
CA SER A 15 -2.73 12.51 -12.66
C SER A 15 -1.35 13.10 -12.37
N LYS A 16 -0.54 13.33 -13.40
CA LYS A 16 0.77 13.97 -13.27
C LYS A 16 0.65 15.36 -12.64
N TYR A 17 -0.30 16.18 -13.11
CA TYR A 17 -0.54 17.51 -12.55
C TYR A 17 -0.85 17.44 -11.05
N VAL A 18 -1.80 16.59 -10.64
CA VAL A 18 -2.17 16.41 -9.23
C VAL A 18 -0.99 15.94 -8.38
N TYR A 19 -0.20 14.98 -8.84
CA TYR A 19 0.95 14.44 -8.10
C TYR A 19 2.19 15.35 -8.06
N GLN A 20 2.20 16.46 -8.81
CA GLN A 20 3.30 17.43 -8.79
C GLN A 20 2.98 18.68 -7.98
N LYS A 21 1.74 18.77 -7.48
CA LYS A 21 1.16 19.94 -6.82
C LYS A 21 0.73 19.58 -5.39
N ASP A 22 1.67 19.02 -4.63
CA ASP A 22 1.44 18.53 -3.25
C ASP A 22 1.04 19.64 -2.26
N ASP A 23 1.23 20.91 -2.64
CA ASP A 23 0.78 22.11 -1.93
C ASP A 23 -0.69 22.48 -2.23
N GLU A 24 -1.19 22.13 -3.41
CA GLU A 24 -2.58 22.37 -3.84
C GLU A 24 -3.48 21.15 -3.57
N PHE A 25 -2.93 19.94 -3.65
CA PHE A 25 -3.67 18.68 -3.50
C PHE A 25 -3.15 17.87 -2.31
N ILE A 26 -3.99 17.76 -1.27
CA ILE A 26 -3.75 16.86 -0.15
C ILE A 26 -4.44 15.52 -0.36
N VAL A 27 -3.81 14.44 0.10
CA VAL A 27 -4.44 13.12 0.15
C VAL A 27 -5.57 13.17 1.17
N GLY A 28 -6.78 12.82 0.74
CA GLY A 28 -7.97 12.78 1.59
C GLY A 28 -8.64 11.42 1.53
N TRP A 29 -9.14 10.95 2.67
CA TRP A 29 -9.88 9.70 2.80
C TRP A 29 -11.30 9.96 3.29
N PRO A 30 -12.30 9.18 2.82
CA PRO A 30 -13.67 9.31 3.30
C PRO A 30 -13.82 9.03 4.81
N SER A 31 -12.98 8.15 5.36
CA SER A 31 -12.91 7.89 6.80
C SER A 31 -11.44 7.70 7.22
N VAL A 32 -10.92 8.67 7.98
CA VAL A 32 -9.57 8.62 8.55
C VAL A 32 -9.50 7.64 9.72
N GLU A 33 -10.62 7.38 10.39
CA GLU A 33 -10.69 6.46 11.55
C GLU A 33 -10.34 5.03 11.17
N LEU A 34 -10.71 4.58 9.97
CA LEU A 34 -10.34 3.25 9.46
C LEU A 34 -8.84 3.09 9.21
N LEU A 35 -8.14 4.20 8.98
CA LEU A 35 -6.71 4.22 8.66
C LEU A 35 -5.86 4.49 9.89
N GLY A 36 -6.43 5.13 10.90
CA GLY A 36 -5.73 5.69 12.05
C GLY A 36 -5.23 7.12 11.75
N PRO A 37 -5.46 8.08 12.67
CA PRO A 37 -5.17 9.50 12.44
C PRO A 37 -3.67 9.81 12.31
N THR A 38 -2.80 8.91 12.77
CA THR A 38 -1.33 9.04 12.70
C THR A 38 -0.71 8.21 11.57
N SER A 39 -1.52 7.54 10.75
CA SER A 39 -1.03 6.74 9.63
C SER A 39 -0.38 7.60 8.56
N LEU A 40 0.57 7.02 7.82
CA LEU A 40 1.26 7.70 6.72
C LEU A 40 0.30 8.32 5.71
N VAL A 41 -0.82 7.65 5.44
CA VAL A 41 -1.80 8.08 4.44
C VAL A 41 -2.83 9.09 4.98
N ALA A 42 -2.83 9.37 6.29
CA ALA A 42 -3.72 10.32 6.95
C ALA A 42 -3.03 11.64 7.32
N VAL A 43 -1.70 11.67 7.42
CA VAL A 43 -0.91 12.87 7.68
C VAL A 43 -0.53 13.57 6.37
N TYR A 44 -0.29 14.89 6.42
CA TYR A 44 0.10 15.70 5.26
C TYR A 44 1.24 16.67 5.61
N GLY A 45 1.79 17.35 4.60
CA GLY A 45 2.84 18.35 4.77
C GLY A 45 4.15 17.79 5.36
N PRO A 46 4.88 18.56 6.19
CA PRO A 46 6.17 18.16 6.74
C PRO A 46 6.14 16.85 7.53
N SER A 47 5.04 16.56 8.23
CA SER A 47 4.85 15.30 8.97
C SER A 47 4.80 14.10 8.04
N HIS A 48 4.09 14.22 6.91
CA HIS A 48 4.06 13.19 5.87
C HIS A 48 5.44 12.99 5.25
N THR A 49 6.14 14.06 4.87
CA THR A 49 7.48 13.98 4.29
C THR A 49 8.46 13.25 5.21
N ARG A 50 8.45 13.59 6.51
CA ARG A 50 9.30 12.95 7.52
C ARG A 50 8.98 11.47 7.66
N LEU A 51 7.70 11.11 7.82
CA LEU A 51 7.28 9.73 8.03
C LEU A 51 7.52 8.87 6.77
N ARG A 52 7.23 9.40 5.59
CA ARG A 52 7.49 8.75 4.30
C ARG A 52 8.97 8.46 4.12
N SER A 53 9.82 9.46 4.36
CA SER A 53 11.28 9.31 4.25
C SER A 53 11.79 8.21 5.18
N PHE A 54 11.38 8.25 6.45
CA PHE A 54 11.75 7.22 7.43
C PHE A 54 11.36 5.81 6.97
N LEU A 55 10.10 5.60 6.58
CA LEU A 55 9.60 4.29 6.15
C LEU A 55 10.25 3.80 4.86
N THR A 56 10.43 4.69 3.88
CA THR A 56 11.07 4.35 2.61
C THR A 56 12.52 3.93 2.84
N ASN A 57 13.25 4.63 3.71
CA ASN A 57 14.62 4.29 4.05
C ASN A 57 14.74 2.99 4.85
N ALA A 58 13.71 2.62 5.61
CA ALA A 58 13.70 1.37 6.36
C ALA A 58 13.38 0.15 5.48
N ILE A 59 12.45 0.29 4.53
CA ILE A 59 11.87 -0.85 3.80
C ILE A 59 12.46 -0.99 2.39
N ASN A 60 12.70 0.12 1.70
CA ASN A 60 13.09 0.12 0.28
C ASN A 60 14.62 0.04 0.07
N GLN A 61 15.33 -0.61 1.00
CA GLN A 61 16.76 -0.85 0.90
C GLN A 61 17.02 -2.29 0.44
N PRO A 62 18.04 -2.55 -0.40
CA PRO A 62 18.31 -3.89 -0.91
C PRO A 62 18.40 -4.97 0.18
N GLU A 63 19.08 -4.67 1.29
CA GLU A 63 19.22 -5.61 2.41
C GLU A 63 17.92 -5.83 3.19
N ALA A 64 17.10 -4.78 3.35
CA ALA A 64 15.78 -4.90 3.99
C ALA A 64 14.86 -5.78 3.13
N LEU A 65 14.82 -5.54 1.81
CA LEU A 65 14.04 -6.33 0.86
C LEU A 65 14.51 -7.80 0.83
N ARG A 66 15.83 -8.05 0.85
CA ARG A 66 16.38 -9.41 0.96
C ARG A 66 15.93 -10.10 2.23
N ARG A 67 16.00 -9.42 3.38
CA ARG A 67 15.54 -9.98 4.68
C ARG A 67 14.05 -10.30 4.66
N ILE A 68 13.21 -9.40 4.15
CA ILE A 68 11.77 -9.63 4.01
C ILE A 68 11.52 -10.85 3.12
N ALA A 69 12.18 -10.94 1.96
CA ALA A 69 12.05 -12.08 1.06
C ALA A 69 12.45 -13.39 1.74
N SER A 70 13.59 -13.43 2.45
CA SER A 70 14.04 -14.60 3.20
C SER A 70 13.08 -15.04 4.31
N LEU A 71 12.37 -14.10 4.94
CA LEU A 71 11.38 -14.40 5.98
C LEU A 71 10.06 -14.91 5.40
N VAL A 72 9.63 -14.37 4.26
CA VAL A 72 8.32 -14.69 3.65
C VAL A 72 8.38 -15.95 2.78
N GLN A 73 9.51 -16.19 2.09
CA GLN A 73 9.67 -17.27 1.12
C GLN A 73 9.34 -18.68 1.68
N PRO A 74 9.76 -19.08 2.90
CA PRO A 74 9.45 -20.41 3.41
C PRO A 74 7.94 -20.67 3.53
N ASN A 75 7.17 -19.65 3.96
CA ASN A 75 5.71 -19.76 4.08
C ASN A 75 5.05 -19.92 2.71
N ILE A 76 5.49 -19.14 1.72
CA ILE A 76 5.01 -19.26 0.34
C ILE A 76 5.28 -20.67 -0.20
N VAL A 77 6.49 -21.20 -0.02
CA VAL A 77 6.87 -22.53 -0.50
C VAL A 77 6.01 -23.62 0.15
N ALA A 78 5.81 -23.56 1.48
CA ALA A 78 5.00 -24.53 2.21
C ALA A 78 3.54 -24.54 1.75
N GLU A 79 2.94 -23.36 1.56
CA GLU A 79 1.56 -23.22 1.09
C GLU A 79 1.40 -23.72 -0.34
N LEU A 80 2.34 -23.41 -1.24
CA LEU A 80 2.31 -23.92 -2.61
C LEU A 80 2.39 -25.46 -2.66
N GLN A 81 3.23 -26.07 -1.82
CA GLN A 81 3.32 -27.53 -1.69
C GLN A 81 2.00 -28.14 -1.18
N SER A 82 1.39 -27.51 -0.19
CA SER A 82 0.07 -27.91 0.35
C SER A 82 -1.03 -27.83 -0.72
N TRP A 83 -1.07 -26.75 -1.49
CA TRP A 83 -2.08 -26.56 -2.53
C TRP A 83 -1.92 -27.56 -3.68
N ALA A 84 -0.67 -27.90 -4.04
CA ALA A 84 -0.39 -28.93 -5.04
C ALA A 84 -0.97 -30.29 -4.65
N GLN A 85 -0.93 -30.64 -3.36
CA GLN A 85 -1.51 -31.89 -2.83
C GLN A 85 -3.04 -31.84 -2.72
N THR A 86 -3.62 -30.65 -2.53
CA THR A 86 -5.07 -30.44 -2.41
C THR A 86 -5.80 -30.59 -3.76
N GLY A 87 -5.09 -30.47 -4.88
CA GLY A 87 -5.64 -30.56 -6.22
C GLY A 87 -6.34 -29.26 -6.65
N ARG A 88 -7.61 -29.08 -6.29
CA ARG A 88 -8.39 -27.88 -6.67
C ARG A 88 -8.50 -26.91 -5.51
N VAL A 89 -7.94 -25.71 -5.66
CA VAL A 89 -7.99 -24.65 -4.66
C VAL A 89 -8.73 -23.41 -5.16
N ASN A 90 -9.32 -22.65 -4.24
CA ASN A 90 -9.77 -21.30 -4.52
C ASN A 90 -8.58 -20.33 -4.34
N ALA A 91 -7.99 -19.91 -5.47
CA ALA A 91 -6.79 -19.08 -5.46
C ALA A 91 -6.94 -17.81 -4.60
N TYR A 92 -8.06 -17.09 -4.72
CA TYR A 92 -8.30 -15.87 -3.93
C TYR A 92 -8.27 -16.14 -2.42
N LYS A 93 -9.00 -17.16 -1.95
CA LYS A 93 -9.06 -17.50 -0.52
C LYS A 93 -7.71 -17.97 0.01
N GLN A 94 -6.94 -18.72 -0.78
CA GLN A 94 -5.67 -19.25 -0.31
C GLN A 94 -4.57 -18.19 -0.35
N VAL A 95 -4.45 -17.39 -1.41
CA VAL A 95 -3.47 -16.28 -1.47
C VAL A 95 -3.68 -15.28 -0.33
N LYS A 96 -4.94 -14.93 -0.02
CA LYS A 96 -5.27 -14.02 1.10
C LYS A 96 -4.81 -14.51 2.48
N LYS A 97 -4.53 -15.80 2.66
CA LYS A 97 -3.97 -16.32 3.93
C LYS A 97 -2.46 -16.13 4.02
N VAL A 98 -1.80 -15.98 2.88
CA VAL A 98 -0.33 -15.90 2.75
C VAL A 98 0.15 -14.45 2.66
N THR A 99 -0.70 -13.55 2.14
CA THR A 99 -0.46 -12.11 1.97
C THR A 99 -1.27 -11.28 2.95
#